data_AF-A0A3N5R9E1-F1
#
_entry.id   AF-A0A3N5R9E1-F1
#
_cell.length_a   1.000
_cell.length_b   1.000
_cell.length_c   1.000
_cell.angle_alpha   90.00
_cell.angle_beta   90.00
_cell.angle_gamma   90.00
#
_symmetry.space_group_name_H-M   'P 1'
#
loop_
_entity.id
_entity.type
_entity.pdbx_description
1 polymer ?
#
loop_
_entity_poly.entity_id
_entity_poly.type
_entity_poly.pdbx_seq_one_letter_code
_entity_poly.pdbx_strand_id
1 'polypeptide(L)'
;NRNRIFVERTKGIGILTKAEAISRSATGPVARASGVTRDLRKDDPYLAYADFDFNVICSQAGDCFHRYLVRMDEMLESVKIVEQAIENLPPGPVNVPMADRTVLPDKSRVYNTIEGLITHFEVVMTNRGFQAPRDECYAAVEAPNGELGFYLASDGSDIAYRARCRPPSFIHFAMFPHLIRGHLVSDIVAVLGSLNIIAAELDR
;
A
#
# COMPACT_ATOMS: atom_id res chain seq x y z
N ASN A 1 -12.59 5.20 22.53
CA ASN A 1 -13.76 6.06 22.19
C ASN A 1 -14.39 6.79 23.38
N ARG A 2 -13.71 6.88 24.54
CA ARG A 2 -14.29 7.50 25.75
C ARG A 2 -13.75 8.90 26.05
N ASN A 3 -12.65 9.31 25.40
CA ASN A 3 -12.07 10.63 25.63
C ASN A 3 -12.93 11.71 24.94
N ARG A 4 -13.62 12.50 25.74
CA ARG A 4 -14.51 13.58 25.30
C ARG A 4 -13.80 14.61 24.41
N ILE A 5 -12.60 15.06 24.81
CA ILE A 5 -11.85 16.11 24.10
C ILE A 5 -11.52 15.63 22.68
N PHE A 6 -11.05 14.39 22.55
CA PHE A 6 -10.69 13.83 21.25
C PHE A 6 -11.91 13.73 20.32
N VAL A 7 -13.04 13.25 20.84
CA VAL A 7 -14.28 13.13 20.07
C VAL A 7 -14.80 14.49 19.63
N GLU A 8 -14.85 15.48 20.52
CA GLU A 8 -15.27 16.85 20.19
C GLU A 8 -14.36 17.51 19.14
N ARG A 9 -13.07 17.18 19.12
CA ARG A 9 -12.08 17.74 18.19
C ARG A 9 -11.94 16.98 16.87
N THR A 10 -12.67 15.90 16.65
CA THR A 10 -12.52 15.07 15.43
C THR A 10 -13.83 14.66 14.79
N LYS A 11 -14.91 14.56 15.58
CA LYS A 11 -16.23 14.16 15.07
C LYS A 11 -16.87 15.31 14.28
N GLY A 12 -17.33 15.01 13.07
CA GLY A 12 -17.93 16.01 12.17
C GLY A 12 -16.94 16.99 11.54
N ILE A 13 -15.63 16.75 11.67
CA ILE A 13 -14.58 17.59 11.06
C ILE A 13 -14.05 16.92 9.79
N GLY A 14 -13.87 17.72 8.73
CA GLY A 14 -13.27 17.26 7.48
C GLY A 14 -14.07 16.13 6.82
N ILE A 15 -15.39 16.25 6.80
CA ILE A 15 -16.31 15.24 6.26
C ILE A 15 -16.03 15.04 4.77
N LEU A 16 -15.88 13.78 4.37
CA LEU A 16 -15.80 13.37 2.98
C LEU A 16 -16.98 12.45 2.67
N THR A 17 -17.85 12.83 1.74
CA THR A 17 -18.96 11.97 1.34
C THR A 17 -18.46 10.81 0.47
N LYS A 18 -19.22 9.71 0.40
CA LYS A 18 -18.91 8.57 -0.47
C LYS A 18 -18.72 8.97 -1.94
N ALA A 19 -19.61 9.83 -2.44
CA ALA A 19 -19.55 10.31 -3.83
C ALA A 19 -18.31 11.17 -4.08
N GLU A 20 -17.96 12.04 -3.13
CA GLU A 20 -16.75 12.86 -3.23
C GLU A 20 -15.48 12.02 -3.16
N ALA A 21 -15.44 11.02 -2.27
CA ALA A 21 -14.33 10.09 -2.15
C ALA A 21 -14.05 9.37 -3.49
N ILE A 22 -15.10 8.88 -4.15
CA ILE A 22 -14.99 8.23 -5.46
C ILE A 22 -14.53 9.25 -6.53
N SER A 23 -15.17 10.43 -6.59
CA SER A 23 -14.87 11.45 -7.60
C SER A 23 -13.43 11.97 -7.52
N ARG A 24 -12.84 12.01 -6.32
CA ARG A 24 -11.48 12.47 -6.06
C ARG A 24 -10.47 11.32 -5.95
N SER A 25 -10.88 10.11 -6.32
CA SER A 25 -10.03 8.91 -6.32
C SER A 25 -9.39 8.59 -4.96
N ALA A 26 -10.07 8.92 -3.86
CA ALA A 26 -9.63 8.55 -2.52
C ALA A 26 -9.58 7.02 -2.38
N THR A 27 -8.54 6.52 -1.74
CA THR A 27 -8.32 5.09 -1.48
C THR A 27 -8.00 4.82 -0.01
N GLY A 28 -7.98 3.56 0.38
CA GLY A 28 -7.56 3.17 1.72
C GLY A 28 -8.50 3.57 2.85
N PRO A 29 -7.96 3.79 4.06
CA PRO A 29 -8.76 4.11 5.24
C PRO A 29 -9.58 5.41 5.07
N VAL A 30 -9.10 6.36 4.26
CA VAL A 30 -9.81 7.61 3.98
C VAL A 30 -11.09 7.36 3.17
N ALA A 31 -11.03 6.46 2.19
CA ALA A 31 -12.18 6.06 1.40
C ALA A 31 -13.13 5.15 2.20
N ARG A 32 -12.58 4.19 2.94
CA ARG A 32 -13.35 3.27 3.81
C ARG A 32 -14.08 3.97 4.93
N ALA A 33 -13.51 5.04 5.50
CA ALA A 33 -14.19 5.87 6.48
C ALA A 33 -15.44 6.59 5.92
N SER A 34 -15.48 6.78 4.60
CA SER A 34 -16.53 7.48 3.86
C SER A 34 -17.54 6.53 3.20
N GLY A 35 -17.45 5.23 3.46
CA GLY A 35 -18.40 4.20 3.01
C GLY A 35 -18.04 3.54 1.69
N VAL A 36 -16.82 3.73 1.19
CA VAL A 36 -16.28 3.00 0.03
C VAL A 36 -15.73 1.67 0.51
N THR A 37 -16.28 0.56 0.06
CA THR A 37 -15.94 -0.80 0.53
C THR A 37 -14.76 -1.44 -0.20
N ARG A 38 -14.03 -0.67 -1.02
CA ARG A 38 -12.95 -1.17 -1.86
C ARG A 38 -11.69 -1.43 -1.03
N ASP A 39 -11.10 -2.60 -1.21
CA ASP A 39 -9.82 -3.01 -0.62
C ASP A 39 -9.12 -4.01 -1.56
N LEU A 40 -7.93 -3.67 -2.03
CA LEU A 40 -7.24 -4.52 -3.01
C LEU A 40 -6.96 -5.92 -2.47
N ARG A 41 -6.76 -6.10 -1.16
CA ARG A 41 -6.45 -7.41 -0.58
C ARG A 41 -7.61 -8.40 -0.70
N LYS A 42 -8.84 -7.93 -0.93
CA LYS A 42 -10.02 -8.77 -1.16
C LYS A 42 -10.52 -8.69 -2.61
N ASP A 43 -10.53 -7.50 -3.21
CA ASP A 43 -11.06 -7.28 -4.56
C ASP A 43 -10.13 -7.80 -5.66
N ASP A 44 -8.81 -7.64 -5.48
CA ASP A 44 -7.77 -8.10 -6.41
C ASP A 44 -6.58 -8.66 -5.61
N PRO A 45 -6.76 -9.83 -4.97
CA PRO A 45 -5.84 -10.33 -3.97
C PRO A 45 -4.47 -10.68 -4.58
N TYR A 46 -3.42 -10.09 -4.01
CA TYR A 46 -2.03 -10.37 -4.34
C TYR A 46 -1.38 -11.26 -3.28
N LEU A 47 -0.29 -11.96 -3.65
CA LEU A 47 0.42 -12.89 -2.78
C LEU A 47 -0.56 -13.92 -2.15
N ALA A 48 -0.51 -14.10 -0.83
CA ALA A 48 -1.36 -15.03 -0.08
C ALA A 48 -2.59 -14.37 0.57
N TYR A 49 -2.95 -13.12 0.21
CA TYR A 49 -4.08 -12.44 0.84
C TYR A 49 -5.44 -13.12 0.58
N ALA A 50 -5.56 -13.89 -0.50
CA ALA A 50 -6.74 -14.69 -0.81
C ALA A 50 -7.02 -15.79 0.24
N ASP A 51 -5.96 -16.29 0.90
CA ASP A 51 -6.05 -17.42 1.83
C ASP A 51 -6.39 -16.98 3.27
N PHE A 52 -6.27 -15.69 3.57
CA PHE A 52 -6.52 -15.15 4.91
C PHE A 52 -7.98 -14.71 5.11
N ASP A 53 -8.53 -15.07 6.27
CA ASP A 53 -9.83 -14.61 6.72
C ASP A 53 -9.72 -13.33 7.55
N PHE A 54 -10.10 -12.20 6.96
CA PHE A 54 -10.15 -10.90 7.61
C PHE A 54 -11.30 -10.07 7.04
N ASN A 55 -11.77 -9.11 7.83
CA ASN A 55 -12.86 -8.23 7.46
C ASN A 55 -12.37 -6.88 6.95
N VAL A 56 -13.02 -6.35 5.91
CA VAL A 56 -12.76 -4.98 5.43
C VAL A 56 -13.56 -4.00 6.30
N ILE A 57 -12.87 -3.24 7.14
CA ILE A 57 -13.52 -2.29 8.06
C ILE A 57 -13.94 -1.03 7.31
N CYS A 58 -15.23 -0.73 7.35
CA CYS A 58 -15.80 0.46 6.73
C CYS A 58 -16.62 1.29 7.73
N SER A 59 -16.71 2.58 7.49
CA SER A 59 -17.60 3.50 8.20
C SER A 59 -18.36 4.36 7.20
N GLN A 60 -19.42 5.05 7.62
CA GLN A 60 -20.28 5.86 6.73
C GLN A 60 -20.14 7.37 6.92
N ALA A 61 -19.54 7.84 8.01
CA ALA A 61 -19.57 9.26 8.36
C ALA A 61 -18.52 10.12 7.63
N GLY A 62 -17.38 9.54 7.23
CA GLY A 62 -16.34 10.23 6.46
C GLY A 62 -15.54 11.32 7.18
N ASP A 63 -15.73 11.50 8.50
CA ASP A 63 -15.03 12.50 9.32
C ASP A 63 -13.66 12.01 9.82
N CYS A 64 -12.89 12.92 10.42
CA CYS A 64 -11.60 12.61 11.02
C CYS A 64 -11.69 11.50 12.07
N PHE A 65 -12.75 11.48 12.87
CA PHE A 65 -12.94 10.49 13.92
C PHE A 65 -13.10 9.07 13.36
N HIS A 66 -13.90 8.88 12.32
CA HIS A 66 -14.11 7.57 11.72
C HIS A 66 -12.89 7.11 10.91
N ARG A 67 -12.10 8.02 10.34
CA ARG A 67 -10.78 7.67 9.78
C ARG A 67 -9.81 7.15 10.84
N TYR A 68 -9.90 7.66 12.06
CA TYR A 68 -9.16 7.12 13.19
C TYR A 68 -9.69 5.73 13.58
N LEU A 69 -11.01 5.56 13.71
CA LEU A 69 -11.61 4.28 14.08
C LEU A 69 -11.27 3.17 13.07
N VAL A 70 -11.42 3.43 11.77
CA VAL A 70 -11.07 2.45 10.72
C VAL A 70 -9.64 1.97 10.87
N ARG A 71 -8.68 2.87 11.13
CA ARG A 71 -7.28 2.47 11.34
C ARG A 71 -7.07 1.66 12.62
N MET A 72 -7.76 2.01 13.70
CA MET A 72 -7.69 1.25 14.95
C MET A 72 -8.20 -0.18 14.76
N ASP A 73 -9.32 -0.34 14.07
CA ASP A 73 -9.93 -1.64 13.81
C ASP A 73 -9.11 -2.44 12.77
N GLU A 74 -8.52 -1.78 11.77
CA GLU A 74 -7.58 -2.40 10.84
C GLU A 74 -6.31 -2.92 11.51
N MET A 75 -5.83 -2.27 12.58
CA MET A 75 -4.71 -2.82 13.36
C MET A 75 -5.09 -4.14 14.03
N LEU A 76 -6.33 -4.27 14.53
CA LEU A 76 -6.82 -5.52 15.12
C LEU A 76 -6.96 -6.62 14.06
N GLU A 77 -7.53 -6.31 12.90
CA GLU A 77 -7.60 -7.26 11.78
C GLU A 77 -6.20 -7.63 11.25
N SER A 78 -5.24 -6.70 11.29
CA SER A 78 -3.84 -6.99 10.93
C SER A 78 -3.21 -8.00 11.90
N VAL A 79 -3.48 -7.89 13.21
CA VAL A 79 -3.04 -8.89 14.19
C VAL A 79 -3.65 -10.26 13.88
N LYS A 80 -4.94 -10.31 13.55
CA LYS A 80 -5.62 -11.57 13.14
C LYS A 80 -4.97 -12.22 11.92
N ILE A 81 -4.54 -11.43 10.93
CA ILE A 81 -3.81 -11.93 9.75
C ILE A 81 -2.44 -12.49 10.16
N VAL A 82 -1.71 -11.80 11.04
CA VAL A 82 -0.39 -12.26 11.52
C VAL A 82 -0.52 -13.59 12.27
N GLU A 83 -1.52 -13.74 13.13
CA GLU A 83 -1.79 -15.00 13.84
C GLU A 83 -2.05 -16.15 12.86
N GLN A 84 -2.93 -15.94 11.87
CA GLN A 84 -3.21 -16.94 10.82
C GLN A 84 -1.98 -17.29 9.97
N ALA A 85 -1.13 -16.29 9.68
CA ALA A 85 0.09 -16.50 8.89
C ALA A 85 1.14 -17.31 9.65
N ILE A 86 1.24 -17.13 10.98
CA ILE A 86 2.15 -17.93 11.82
C ILE A 86 1.66 -19.38 11.91
N GLU A 87 0.36 -19.60 12.07
CA GLU A 87 -0.22 -20.95 12.16
C GLU A 87 -0.11 -21.73 10.85
N ASN A 88 -0.23 -21.05 9.70
CA ASN A 88 -0.27 -21.69 8.38
C ASN A 88 1.02 -21.48 7.56
N LEU A 89 2.16 -21.22 8.20
CA LEU A 89 3.40 -20.96 7.48
C LEU A 89 3.90 -22.22 6.75
N PRO A 90 3.89 -22.26 5.40
CA PRO A 90 4.34 -23.43 4.68
C PRO A 90 5.88 -23.54 4.74
N PRO A 91 6.45 -24.75 4.83
CA PRO A 91 7.87 -24.95 4.60
C PRO A 91 8.17 -24.76 3.10
N GLY A 92 9.32 -24.21 2.77
CA GLY A 92 9.72 -24.06 1.38
C GLY A 92 10.83 -23.04 1.17
N PRO A 93 11.30 -22.88 -0.07
CA PRO A 93 12.21 -21.81 -0.43
C PRO A 93 11.50 -20.45 -0.33
N VAL A 94 12.20 -19.43 0.17
CA VAL A 94 11.68 -18.06 0.30
C VAL A 94 11.78 -17.24 -0.99
N ASN A 95 12.59 -17.71 -1.95
CA ASN A 95 12.84 -17.05 -3.23
C ASN A 95 12.42 -17.96 -4.38
N VAL A 96 12.16 -17.35 -5.53
CA VAL A 96 11.97 -18.09 -6.78
C VAL A 96 13.21 -18.91 -7.13
N PRO A 97 13.07 -20.02 -7.89
CA PRO A 97 14.20 -20.83 -8.27
C PRO A 97 15.27 -20.05 -9.04
N MET A 98 16.53 -20.38 -8.78
CA MET A 98 17.71 -19.79 -9.41
C MET A 98 17.78 -20.01 -10.94
N ALA A 99 17.04 -20.99 -11.47
CA ALA A 99 17.00 -21.31 -12.89
C ALA A 99 16.61 -20.11 -13.75
N ASP A 100 15.79 -19.21 -13.20
CA ASP A 100 15.24 -18.06 -13.92
C ASP A 100 16.22 -16.88 -13.96
N ARG A 101 17.40 -16.97 -13.31
CA ARG A 101 18.42 -15.90 -13.23
C ARG A 101 17.87 -14.56 -12.75
N THR A 102 16.78 -14.58 -11.98
CA THR A 102 16.07 -13.41 -11.44
C THR A 102 16.51 -13.06 -10.03
N VAL A 103 17.04 -14.04 -9.29
CA VAL A 103 17.42 -13.88 -7.88
C VAL A 103 18.89 -14.24 -7.64
N LEU A 104 19.47 -13.59 -6.65
CA LEU A 104 20.81 -13.94 -6.18
C LEU A 104 20.79 -15.32 -5.50
N PRO A 105 21.74 -16.20 -5.81
CA PRO A 105 21.85 -17.50 -5.15
C PRO A 105 22.30 -17.35 -3.69
N ASP A 106 21.95 -18.35 -2.88
CA ASP A 106 22.39 -18.45 -1.49
C ASP A 106 23.92 -18.39 -1.37
N LYS A 107 24.41 -17.64 -0.38
CA LYS A 107 25.86 -17.45 -0.19
C LYS A 107 26.63 -18.75 0.01
N SER A 108 26.02 -19.75 0.66
CA SER A 108 26.62 -21.08 0.81
C SER A 108 26.84 -21.76 -0.54
N ARG A 109 25.91 -21.64 -1.50
CA ARG A 109 26.06 -22.19 -2.84
C ARG A 109 27.10 -21.43 -3.66
N VAL A 110 27.16 -20.11 -3.52
CA VAL A 110 28.16 -19.27 -4.22
C VAL A 110 29.59 -19.70 -3.88
N TYR A 111 29.86 -20.05 -2.61
CA TYR A 111 31.22 -20.44 -2.21
C TYR A 111 31.58 -21.90 -2.53
N ASN A 112 30.58 -22.78 -2.64
CA ASN A 112 30.81 -24.22 -2.73
C ASN A 112 30.52 -24.83 -4.11
N THR A 113 29.87 -24.09 -5.02
CA THR A 113 29.50 -24.58 -6.36
C THR A 113 29.93 -23.60 -7.45
N ILE A 114 30.39 -24.12 -8.58
CA ILE A 114 30.80 -23.29 -9.72
C ILE A 114 29.57 -22.61 -10.32
N GLU A 115 28.44 -23.31 -10.42
CA GLU A 115 27.19 -22.80 -10.98
C GLU A 115 26.64 -21.63 -10.13
N GLY A 116 26.68 -21.77 -8.80
CA GLY A 116 26.27 -20.72 -7.87
C GLY A 116 27.10 -19.44 -8.05
N LEU A 117 28.42 -19.59 -8.26
CA LEU A 117 29.30 -18.47 -8.52
C LEU A 117 29.04 -17.83 -9.89
N ILE A 118 28.88 -18.63 -10.94
CA ILE A 118 28.58 -18.13 -12.29
C ILE A 118 27.30 -17.31 -12.28
N THR A 119 26.20 -17.84 -11.74
CA THR A 119 24.92 -17.11 -11.72
C THR A 119 24.98 -15.86 -10.86
N HIS A 120 25.73 -15.88 -9.74
CA HIS A 120 25.97 -14.66 -8.95
C HIS A 120 26.60 -13.55 -9.81
N PHE A 121 27.61 -13.90 -10.60
CA PHE A 121 28.24 -12.94 -11.52
C PHE A 121 27.30 -12.52 -12.64
N GLU A 122 26.60 -13.44 -13.28
CA GLU A 122 25.70 -13.14 -14.40
C GLU A 122 24.58 -12.17 -14.01
N VAL A 123 23.98 -12.34 -12.83
CA VAL A 123 22.90 -11.47 -12.33
C VAL A 123 23.40 -10.05 -12.04
N VAL A 124 24.64 -9.91 -11.55
CA VAL A 124 25.21 -8.60 -11.18
C VAL A 124 25.86 -7.89 -12.38
N MET A 125 26.30 -8.63 -13.39
CA MET A 125 26.91 -8.06 -14.59
C MET A 125 25.88 -7.30 -15.45
N THR A 126 26.14 -6.02 -15.68
CA THR A 126 25.31 -5.13 -16.52
C THR A 126 25.05 -5.66 -17.94
N ASN A 127 25.94 -6.49 -18.48
CA ASN A 127 25.83 -7.01 -19.85
C ASN A 127 25.04 -8.33 -19.95
N ARG A 128 24.65 -8.95 -18.84
CA ARG A 128 23.96 -10.25 -18.80
C ARG A 128 22.72 -10.31 -17.91
N GLY A 129 22.47 -9.28 -17.10
CA GLY A 129 21.42 -9.23 -16.08
C GLY A 129 20.01 -9.53 -16.58
N PHE A 130 19.04 -9.39 -15.69
CA PHE A 130 17.65 -9.72 -15.99
C PHE A 130 17.10 -8.83 -17.13
N GLN A 131 16.64 -9.46 -18.21
CA GLN A 131 15.97 -8.78 -19.31
C GLN A 131 14.47 -8.82 -19.09
N ALA A 132 13.85 -7.66 -18.89
CA ALA A 132 12.41 -7.55 -18.77
C ALA A 132 11.75 -7.73 -20.16
N PRO A 133 10.50 -8.25 -20.23
CA PRO A 133 9.74 -8.21 -21.47
C PRO A 133 9.45 -6.77 -21.90
N ARG A 134 9.31 -6.54 -23.22
CA ARG A 134 8.87 -5.26 -23.79
C ARG A 134 7.37 -5.08 -23.60
N ASP A 135 6.99 -4.57 -22.44
CA ASP A 135 5.59 -4.40 -22.06
C ASP A 135 5.40 -3.25 -21.05
N GLU A 136 4.14 -2.91 -20.80
CA GLU A 136 3.72 -2.01 -19.73
C GLU A 136 2.81 -2.73 -18.74
N CYS A 137 2.95 -2.41 -17.46
CA CYS A 137 2.07 -2.95 -16.43
C CYS A 137 1.76 -1.90 -15.36
N TYR A 138 0.57 -2.01 -14.78
CA TYR A 138 0.23 -1.31 -13.54
C TYR A 138 -0.06 -2.36 -12.48
N ALA A 139 0.70 -2.33 -11.39
CA ALA A 139 0.46 -3.15 -10.23
C ALA A 139 0.28 -2.26 -9.02
N ALA A 140 -0.66 -2.61 -8.14
CA ALA A 140 -0.91 -1.87 -6.93
C ALA A 140 -1.09 -2.80 -5.73
N VAL A 141 -0.76 -2.27 -4.56
CA VAL A 141 -0.93 -2.94 -3.27
C VAL A 141 -1.72 -2.03 -2.35
N GLU A 142 -2.46 -2.62 -1.41
CA GLU A 142 -3.13 -1.87 -0.36
C GLU A 142 -2.11 -1.49 0.71
N ALA A 143 -1.44 -0.36 0.54
CA ALA A 143 -0.58 0.19 1.58
C ALA A 143 -1.45 0.74 2.75
N PRO A 144 -0.88 0.98 3.94
CA PRO A 144 -1.64 1.52 5.07
C PRO A 144 -2.29 2.89 4.80
N ASN A 145 -1.77 3.64 3.83
CA ASN A 145 -2.35 4.90 3.36
C ASN A 145 -3.36 4.71 2.22
N GLY A 146 -3.52 3.52 1.68
CA GLY A 146 -4.38 3.17 0.56
C GLY A 146 -3.62 2.57 -0.61
N GLU A 147 -4.27 2.50 -1.76
CA GLU A 147 -3.71 1.95 -3.01
C GLU A 147 -2.42 2.68 -3.43
N LEU A 148 -1.28 2.02 -3.20
CA LEU A 148 0.04 2.40 -3.67
C LEU A 148 0.33 1.59 -4.92
N GLY A 149 0.41 2.27 -6.07
CA GLY A 149 0.62 1.60 -7.35
C GLY A 149 1.85 2.09 -8.09
N PHE A 150 2.38 1.23 -8.95
CA PHE A 150 3.47 1.56 -9.86
C PHE A 150 3.05 1.18 -11.28
N TYR A 151 3.10 2.18 -12.16
CA TYR A 151 3.07 1.98 -13.59
C TYR A 151 4.50 1.84 -14.09
N LEU A 152 4.81 0.69 -14.67
CA LEU A 152 6.12 0.35 -15.20
C LEU A 152 6.01 0.12 -16.70
N ALA A 153 6.90 0.71 -17.48
CA ALA A 153 7.07 0.43 -18.90
C ALA A 153 8.52 -0.01 -19.13
N SER A 154 8.70 -1.06 -19.93
CA SER A 154 10.00 -1.61 -20.29
C SER A 154 10.19 -1.64 -21.81
N ASP A 155 11.39 -1.25 -22.25
CA ASP A 155 11.86 -1.35 -23.64
C ASP A 155 12.69 -2.62 -23.88
N GLY A 156 12.66 -3.56 -22.93
CA GLY A 156 13.41 -4.81 -22.99
C GLY A 156 14.83 -4.73 -22.44
N SER A 157 15.23 -3.57 -21.92
CA SER A 157 16.48 -3.41 -21.18
C SER A 157 16.36 -3.93 -19.74
N ASP A 158 17.47 -3.90 -19.01
CA ASP A 158 17.58 -4.22 -17.59
C ASP A 158 17.13 -3.07 -16.68
N ILE A 159 16.79 -1.91 -17.25
CA ILE A 159 16.35 -0.71 -16.55
C ILE A 159 14.91 -0.41 -16.97
N ALA A 160 14.07 0.02 -16.02
CA ALA A 160 12.73 0.47 -16.37
C ALA A 160 12.80 1.70 -17.28
N TYR A 161 12.23 1.59 -18.49
CA TYR A 161 12.11 2.73 -19.41
C TYR A 161 11.32 3.88 -18.77
N ARG A 162 10.24 3.53 -18.06
CA ARG A 162 9.52 4.47 -17.20
C ARG A 162 8.99 3.77 -15.96
N ALA A 163 9.16 4.41 -14.81
CA ALA A 163 8.52 4.00 -13.57
C ALA A 163 7.77 5.19 -12.98
N ARG A 164 6.43 5.12 -12.93
CA ARG A 164 5.57 6.15 -12.34
C ARG A 164 4.86 5.59 -11.11
N CYS A 165 5.14 6.18 -9.97
CA CYS A 165 4.39 5.92 -8.75
C CYS A 165 3.02 6.62 -8.81
N ARG A 166 1.97 5.93 -8.37
CA ARG A 166 0.69 6.51 -7.95
C ARG A 166 0.66 6.48 -6.42
N PRO A 167 1.13 7.54 -5.75
CA PRO A 167 1.10 7.60 -4.29
C PRO A 167 -0.30 7.98 -3.76
N PRO A 168 -0.85 7.28 -2.76
CA PRO A 168 -2.10 7.65 -2.11
C PRO A 168 -2.01 9.04 -1.44
N SER A 169 -0.86 9.36 -0.82
CA SER A 169 -0.64 10.67 -0.16
C SER A 169 -0.86 11.86 -1.08
N PHE A 170 -0.48 11.78 -2.37
CA PHE A 170 -0.70 12.85 -3.34
C PHE A 170 -2.17 13.13 -3.60
N ILE A 171 -2.94 12.06 -3.80
CA ILE A 171 -4.38 12.17 -4.03
C ILE A 171 -5.07 12.69 -2.78
N HIS A 172 -4.70 12.16 -1.61
CA HIS A 172 -5.26 12.60 -0.33
C HIS A 172 -4.98 14.06 -0.02
N PHE A 173 -3.74 14.51 -0.26
CA PHE A 173 -3.35 15.90 -0.04
C PHE A 173 -4.03 16.85 -1.04
N ALA A 174 -4.27 16.44 -2.28
CA ALA A 174 -5.03 17.22 -3.25
C ALA A 174 -6.48 17.53 -2.78
N MET A 175 -7.05 16.67 -1.92
CA MET A 175 -8.37 16.89 -1.32
C MET A 175 -8.34 17.84 -0.11
N PHE A 176 -7.17 18.07 0.48
CA PHE A 176 -7.04 18.82 1.73
C PHE A 176 -7.68 20.23 1.66
N PRO A 177 -7.48 21.04 0.59
CA PRO A 177 -8.12 22.35 0.49
C PRO A 177 -9.65 22.31 0.42
N HIS A 178 -10.24 21.17 0.04
CA HIS A 178 -11.69 20.96 0.07
C HIS A 178 -12.17 20.63 1.48
N LEU A 179 -11.45 19.75 2.18
CA LEU A 179 -11.82 19.26 3.51
C LEU A 179 -11.72 20.31 4.62
N ILE A 180 -10.91 21.36 4.44
CA ILE A 180 -10.74 22.41 5.47
C ILE A 180 -11.74 23.57 5.32
N ARG A 181 -12.54 23.62 4.26
CA ARG A 181 -13.48 24.73 4.03
C ARG A 181 -14.57 24.73 5.10
N GLY A 182 -14.78 25.88 5.74
CA GLY A 182 -15.79 26.03 6.79
C GLY A 182 -15.35 25.58 8.18
N HIS A 183 -14.08 25.22 8.37
CA HIS A 183 -13.52 24.83 9.66
C HIS A 183 -12.61 25.91 10.26
N LEU A 184 -12.30 25.78 11.56
CA LEU A 184 -11.39 26.67 12.28
C LEU A 184 -9.92 26.29 12.00
N VAL A 185 -9.01 27.23 12.23
CA VAL A 185 -7.55 26.99 12.10
C VAL A 185 -7.09 25.83 12.98
N SER A 186 -7.68 25.68 14.17
CA SER A 186 -7.38 24.58 15.09
C SER A 186 -7.69 23.21 14.51
N ASP A 187 -8.64 23.12 13.58
CA ASP A 187 -9.17 21.87 13.04
C ASP A 187 -8.39 21.40 11.81
N ILE A 188 -7.68 22.32 11.16
CA ILE A 188 -6.78 22.04 10.02
C ILE A 188 -5.76 20.95 10.39
N VAL A 189 -5.22 20.99 11.60
CA VAL A 189 -4.24 20.00 12.10
C VAL A 189 -4.89 18.62 12.24
N ALA A 190 -6.14 18.55 12.70
CA ALA A 190 -6.87 17.30 12.82
C ALA A 190 -7.21 16.72 11.43
N VAL A 191 -7.61 17.56 10.48
CA VAL A 191 -7.86 17.15 9.09
C VAL A 191 -6.59 16.59 8.47
N LEU A 192 -5.48 17.32 8.54
CA LEU A 192 -4.20 16.90 7.95
C LEU A 192 -3.69 15.61 8.59
N GLY A 193 -3.72 15.52 9.92
CA GLY A 193 -3.32 14.32 10.65
C GLY A 193 -4.18 13.10 10.30
N SER A 194 -5.49 13.30 10.09
CA SER A 194 -6.40 12.20 9.72
C SER A 194 -6.15 11.60 8.33
N LEU A 195 -5.51 12.36 7.43
CA LEU A 195 -5.14 11.88 6.09
C LEU A 195 -3.83 11.07 6.12
N ASN A 196 -3.00 11.21 7.16
CA ASN A 196 -1.71 10.53 7.32
C ASN A 196 -0.75 10.76 6.13
N ILE A 197 -0.52 12.03 5.80
CA ILE A 197 0.32 12.43 4.67
C ILE A 197 1.80 12.21 4.98
N ILE A 198 2.50 11.49 4.10
CA ILE A 198 3.94 11.30 4.15
C ILE A 198 4.59 12.15 3.04
N ALA A 199 5.39 13.15 3.42
CA ALA A 199 5.98 14.09 2.45
C ALA A 199 6.86 13.39 1.40
N ALA A 200 7.61 12.37 1.79
CA ALA A 200 8.45 11.59 0.86
C ALA A 200 7.64 10.70 -0.11
N GLU A 201 6.40 10.38 0.23
CA GLU A 201 5.47 9.69 -0.68
C GLU A 201 4.79 10.68 -1.63
N LEU A 202 4.56 11.91 -1.15
CA LEU A 202 3.93 13.00 -1.91
C LEU A 202 4.78 13.48 -3.09
N ASP A 203 6.09 13.60 -2.91
CA ASP A 203 7.02 14.34 -3.80
C ASP A 203 7.65 13.49 -4.93
N ARG A 204 7.07 12.32 -5.27
CA ARG A 204 7.67 11.33 -6.18
C ARG A 204 7.41 11.55 -7.68
#